data_AF-A0A0S9Q7K1-F1
#
_entry.id   AF-A0A0S9Q7K1-F1
#
_cell.length_a   1.000
_cell.length_b   1.000
_cell.length_c   1.000
_cell.angle_alpha   90.00
_cell.angle_beta   90.00
_cell.angle_gamma   90.00
#
_symmetry.space_group_name_H-M   'P 1'
#
loop_
_entity.id
_entity.type
_entity.pdbx_description
1 polymer ?
#
loop_
_entity_poly.entity_id
_entity_poly.type
_entity_poly.pdbx_seq_one_letter_code
_entity_poly.pdbx_strand_id
1 'polypeptide(L)'
;MLGDDSAQWAFGQDFEDPLAGVDTTPAAGVDGAALAAYCLMLGDDALVYSHRLSQWASNAPDLEEDIALANIALDLLGQARLLLARAAAADPSVVPTLPAGSPVPPEDALAFFRDDADFRNVRLVEGENGDFAVTAARLLLFATHRLALLEQLRDSIDPVLAAIAAKGVKEVAYHRDHAARWCVTLARGTEESRRRMRAGLDVVWPLHHELFRTHPVEATAAEQGFGVDPAGLATGVDVLLEQVLSVGGLDRPTVPPTGPLGRGAGRDGRHTEALGRMLAEMQVVARAHPAGRW
;
A
#
# COMPACT_ATOMS: atom_id res chain seq x y z
N MET A 1 24.70 31.88 20.91
CA MET A 1 24.22 30.51 21.12
C MET A 1 22.73 30.54 21.37
N LEU A 2 21.96 30.54 20.29
CA LEU A 2 20.57 30.07 20.32
C LEU A 2 20.53 29.11 19.13
N GLY A 3 20.47 27.81 19.44
CA GLY A 3 20.38 26.76 18.45
C GLY A 3 19.06 26.90 17.72
N ASP A 4 19.14 26.90 16.41
CA ASP A 4 17.99 26.89 15.52
C ASP A 4 17.39 25.48 15.57
N ASP A 5 16.32 25.34 16.36
CA ASP A 5 15.58 24.10 16.57
C ASP A 5 14.55 23.93 15.43
N SER A 6 15.06 23.80 14.21
CA SER A 6 14.25 23.60 12.99
C SER A 6 13.74 22.16 12.83
N ALA A 7 13.91 21.31 13.84
CA ALA A 7 13.61 19.88 13.79
C ALA A 7 12.18 19.48 14.24
N GLN A 8 11.24 20.43 14.36
CA GLN A 8 9.88 20.14 14.89
C GLN A 8 8.75 20.07 13.86
N TRP A 9 9.04 20.12 12.56
CA TRP A 9 8.10 19.66 11.54
C TRP A 9 8.63 18.35 11.00
N ALA A 10 7.88 17.26 11.15
CA ALA A 10 8.26 15.89 10.79
C ALA A 10 8.55 15.67 9.29
N PHE A 11 8.54 16.74 8.50
CA PHE A 11 9.03 16.83 7.14
C PHE A 11 9.77 18.17 7.04
N GLY A 12 11.11 18.11 7.01
CA GLY A 12 11.93 19.27 6.70
C GLY A 12 11.54 19.86 5.35
N GLN A 13 11.77 21.16 5.18
CA GLN A 13 11.51 21.89 3.93
C GLN A 13 12.41 21.46 2.76
N ASP A 14 13.31 20.49 2.98
CA ASP A 14 14.16 19.92 1.96
C ASP A 14 13.46 18.70 1.36
N PHE A 15 12.97 18.88 0.13
CA PHE A 15 12.48 17.83 -0.78
C PHE A 15 13.63 16.88 -1.23
N GLU A 16 14.56 16.55 -0.34
CA GLU A 16 15.73 15.71 -0.60
C GLU A 16 15.37 14.23 -0.77
N ASP A 17 16.31 13.50 -1.38
CA ASP A 17 16.33 12.03 -1.54
C ASP A 17 15.72 11.32 -0.32
N PRO A 18 14.62 10.54 -0.47
CA PRO A 18 13.96 9.87 0.65
C PRO A 18 14.88 8.93 1.43
N LEU A 19 15.98 8.49 0.83
CA LEU A 19 16.97 7.61 1.44
C LEU A 19 18.25 8.35 1.84
N ALA A 20 18.23 9.69 1.88
CA ALA A 20 19.36 10.51 2.29
C ALA A 20 19.92 10.04 3.65
N GLY A 21 21.22 9.73 3.67
CA GLY A 21 21.93 9.27 4.87
C GLY A 21 21.76 7.79 5.20
N VAL A 22 21.10 7.00 4.35
CA VAL A 22 20.95 5.54 4.52
C VAL A 22 21.86 4.79 3.55
N ASP A 23 22.57 3.76 4.02
CA ASP A 23 23.31 2.85 3.14
C ASP A 23 22.31 2.00 2.35
N THR A 24 22.25 2.24 1.04
CA THR A 24 21.33 1.55 0.11
C THR A 24 21.97 0.34 -0.56
N THR A 25 23.23 0.02 -0.24
CA THR A 25 23.93 -1.15 -0.79
C THR A 25 23.21 -2.42 -0.35
N PRO A 26 22.73 -3.28 -1.28
CA PRO A 26 22.15 -4.56 -0.91
C PRO A 26 23.12 -5.39 -0.06
N ALA A 27 22.60 -6.10 0.95
CA ALA A 27 23.40 -6.98 1.79
C ALA A 27 24.09 -8.06 0.93
N ALA A 28 25.26 -8.55 1.39
CA ALA A 28 26.02 -9.54 0.64
C ALA A 28 25.20 -10.82 0.39
N GLY A 29 25.08 -11.21 -0.88
CA GLY A 29 24.31 -12.39 -1.29
C GLY A 29 22.83 -12.11 -1.60
N VAL A 30 22.35 -10.87 -1.39
CA VAL A 30 21.01 -10.45 -1.83
C VAL A 30 21.00 -10.16 -3.32
N ASP A 31 20.03 -10.71 -4.03
CA ASP A 31 19.76 -10.37 -5.42
C ASP A 31 19.06 -9.01 -5.50
N GLY A 32 19.77 -8.00 -6.02
CA GLY A 32 19.26 -6.64 -6.17
C GLY A 32 17.99 -6.56 -7.02
N ALA A 33 17.85 -7.39 -8.05
CA ALA A 33 16.66 -7.41 -8.90
C ALA A 33 15.45 -7.97 -8.13
N ALA A 34 15.65 -9.03 -7.33
CA ALA A 34 14.61 -9.58 -6.46
C ALA A 34 14.19 -8.58 -5.36
N LEU A 35 15.15 -7.90 -4.75
CA LEU A 35 14.88 -6.85 -3.77
C LEU A 35 14.10 -5.69 -4.39
N ALA A 36 14.52 -5.22 -5.56
CA ALA A 36 13.82 -4.16 -6.28
C ALA A 36 12.37 -4.55 -6.61
N ALA A 37 12.15 -5.75 -7.15
CA ALA A 37 10.82 -6.25 -7.46
C ALA A 37 9.93 -6.36 -6.22
N TYR A 38 10.48 -6.80 -5.07
CA TYR A 38 9.74 -6.87 -3.81
C TYR A 38 9.39 -5.48 -3.28
N CYS A 39 10.33 -4.53 -3.31
CA CYS A 39 10.08 -3.14 -2.95
C CYS A 39 9.01 -2.50 -3.84
N LEU A 40 9.00 -2.78 -5.16
CA LEU A 40 7.93 -2.33 -6.06
C LEU A 40 6.56 -2.90 -5.67
N MET A 41 6.46 -4.18 -5.33
CA MET A 41 5.20 -4.77 -4.88
C MET A 41 4.63 -4.04 -3.67
N LEU A 42 5.46 -3.79 -2.65
CA LEU A 42 5.04 -3.11 -1.44
C LEU A 42 4.78 -1.62 -1.65
N GLY A 43 5.55 -0.98 -2.53
CA GLY A 43 5.42 0.44 -2.88
C GLY A 43 4.17 0.72 -3.70
N ASP A 44 3.87 -0.15 -4.66
CA ASP A 44 2.68 -0.06 -5.50
C ASP A 44 1.40 -0.24 -4.69
N ASP A 45 1.39 -1.18 -3.73
CA ASP A 45 0.26 -1.32 -2.79
C ASP A 45 -0.03 0.01 -2.07
N ALA A 46 1.03 0.64 -1.53
CA ALA A 46 0.92 1.87 -0.76
C ALA A 46 0.56 3.07 -1.65
N LEU A 47 1.18 3.21 -2.82
CA LEU A 47 0.91 4.28 -3.77
C LEU A 47 -0.54 4.22 -4.26
N VAL A 48 -0.96 3.04 -4.74
CA VAL A 48 -2.30 2.87 -5.29
C VAL A 48 -3.35 3.13 -4.22
N TYR A 49 -3.13 2.60 -3.01
CA TYR A 49 -4.12 2.77 -1.96
C TYR A 49 -4.17 4.20 -1.42
N SER A 50 -3.02 4.87 -1.30
CA SER A 50 -2.95 6.30 -0.98
C SER A 50 -3.85 7.12 -1.90
N HIS A 51 -3.70 6.95 -3.22
CA HIS A 51 -4.52 7.67 -4.20
C HIS A 51 -6.00 7.35 -4.10
N ARG A 52 -6.39 6.08 -3.86
CA ARG A 52 -7.79 5.74 -3.60
C ARG A 52 -8.32 6.47 -2.38
N LEU A 53 -7.58 6.50 -1.28
CA LEU A 53 -8.03 7.22 -0.08
C LEU A 53 -8.08 8.74 -0.31
N SER A 54 -7.16 9.32 -1.08
CA SER A 54 -7.20 10.75 -1.44
C SER A 54 -8.44 11.15 -2.25
N GLN A 55 -9.08 10.22 -2.98
CA GLN A 55 -10.35 10.49 -3.69
C GLN A 55 -11.52 10.80 -2.73
N TRP A 56 -11.38 10.50 -1.43
CA TRP A 56 -12.35 10.90 -0.42
C TRP A 56 -12.23 12.37 0.00
N ALA A 57 -11.16 13.07 -0.37
CA ALA A 57 -11.00 14.48 -0.01
C ALA A 57 -12.22 15.29 -0.44
N SER A 58 -12.83 16.02 0.50
CA SER A 58 -14.11 16.75 0.38
C SER A 58 -15.38 15.91 0.16
N ASN A 59 -15.27 14.58 0.20
CA ASN A 59 -16.37 13.64 -0.10
C ASN A 59 -16.65 12.67 1.06
N ALA A 60 -15.88 12.71 2.16
CA ALA A 60 -16.09 11.84 3.31
C ALA A 60 -17.43 12.13 4.03
N PRO A 61 -17.98 11.17 4.82
CA PRO A 61 -19.26 11.36 5.50
C PRO A 61 -19.31 12.55 6.46
N ASP A 62 -18.17 12.93 7.03
CA ASP A 62 -17.97 14.10 7.88
C ASP A 62 -16.53 14.62 7.75
N LEU A 63 -16.24 15.75 8.40
CA LEU A 63 -14.95 16.43 8.31
C LEU A 63 -13.84 15.65 9.01
N GLU A 64 -14.16 15.03 10.15
CA GLU A 64 -13.25 14.22 10.93
C GLU A 64 -12.75 13.02 10.12
N GLU A 65 -13.63 12.40 9.33
CA GLU A 65 -13.29 11.30 8.44
C GLU A 65 -12.53 11.75 7.21
N ASP A 66 -12.81 12.95 6.68
CA ASP A 66 -12.01 13.55 5.61
C ASP A 66 -10.54 13.68 6.05
N ILE A 67 -10.33 14.24 7.24
CA ILE A 67 -9.00 14.41 7.85
C ILE A 67 -8.36 13.06 8.15
N ALA A 68 -9.13 12.10 8.69
CA ALA A 68 -8.61 10.78 9.02
C ALA A 68 -8.13 10.04 7.76
N LEU A 69 -8.94 9.99 6.70
CA LEU A 69 -8.58 9.33 5.45
C LEU A 69 -7.43 10.05 4.73
N ALA A 70 -7.38 11.39 4.78
CA ALA A 70 -6.26 12.16 4.25
C ALA A 70 -4.94 11.85 4.98
N ASN A 71 -4.96 11.72 6.31
CA ASN A 71 -3.78 11.34 7.09
C ASN A 71 -3.31 9.92 6.74
N ILE A 72 -4.24 8.96 6.63
CA ILE A 72 -3.92 7.59 6.23
C ILE A 72 -3.31 7.57 4.82
N ALA A 73 -3.87 8.35 3.88
CA ALA A 73 -3.32 8.48 2.55
C ALA A 73 -1.89 9.04 2.57
N LEU A 74 -1.62 10.08 3.38
CA LEU A 74 -0.30 10.68 3.53
C LEU A 74 0.74 9.70 4.11
N ASP A 75 0.37 8.91 5.11
CA ASP A 75 1.25 7.86 5.66
C ASP A 75 1.63 6.85 4.56
N LEU A 76 0.63 6.37 3.80
CA LEU A 76 0.85 5.41 2.71
C LEU A 76 1.68 6.02 1.58
N LEU A 77 1.47 7.29 1.23
CA LEU A 77 2.29 7.99 0.25
C LEU A 77 3.75 8.10 0.72
N GLY A 78 3.97 8.41 2.00
CA GLY A 78 5.31 8.43 2.60
C GLY A 78 6.01 7.08 2.52
N GLN A 79 5.29 5.99 2.81
CA GLN A 79 5.82 4.63 2.63
C GLN A 79 6.11 4.31 1.16
N ALA A 80 5.21 4.68 0.25
CA ALA A 80 5.39 4.46 -1.19
C ALA A 80 6.66 5.12 -1.71
N ARG A 81 6.93 6.38 -1.34
CA ARG A 81 8.14 7.10 -1.75
C ARG A 81 9.41 6.36 -1.33
N LEU A 82 9.50 5.96 -0.05
CA LEU A 82 10.64 5.22 0.47
C LEU A 82 10.85 3.86 -0.23
N LEU A 83 9.75 3.13 -0.48
CA LEU A 83 9.79 1.82 -1.13
C LEU A 83 10.17 1.92 -2.62
N LEU A 84 9.64 2.90 -3.34
CA LEU A 84 9.97 3.12 -4.76
C LEU A 84 11.41 3.62 -4.92
N ALA A 85 11.87 4.54 -4.06
CA ALA A 85 13.27 4.94 -4.01
C ALA A 85 14.18 3.75 -3.73
N ARG A 86 13.80 2.88 -2.79
CA ARG A 86 14.58 1.67 -2.48
C ARG A 86 14.63 0.71 -3.66
N ALA A 87 13.53 0.53 -4.38
CA ALA A 87 13.50 -0.30 -5.58
C ALA A 87 14.48 0.19 -6.65
N ALA A 88 14.45 1.49 -6.96
CA ALA A 88 15.37 2.09 -7.92
C ALA A 88 16.84 2.00 -7.49
N ALA A 89 17.12 2.13 -6.19
CA ALA A 89 18.48 1.99 -5.66
C ALA A 89 18.98 0.53 -5.67
N ALA A 90 18.10 -0.44 -5.46
CA ALA A 90 18.44 -1.87 -5.48
C ALA A 90 18.73 -2.39 -6.90
N ASP A 91 17.95 -1.93 -7.89
CA ASP A 91 18.16 -2.24 -9.30
C ASP A 91 17.69 -1.07 -10.18
N PRO A 92 18.63 -0.24 -10.71
CA PRO A 92 18.27 0.87 -11.58
C PRO A 92 17.57 0.47 -12.88
N SER A 93 17.63 -0.81 -13.28
CA SER A 93 16.99 -1.29 -14.52
C SER A 93 15.46 -1.34 -14.43
N VAL A 94 14.89 -1.29 -13.23
CA VAL A 94 13.43 -1.24 -13.03
C VAL A 94 12.85 0.14 -13.31
N VAL A 95 13.69 1.17 -13.37
CA VAL A 95 13.28 2.56 -13.60
C VAL A 95 12.94 2.74 -15.09
N PRO A 96 11.72 3.23 -15.43
CA PRO A 96 11.35 3.47 -16.82
C PRO A 96 12.31 4.41 -17.53
N THR A 97 12.58 4.14 -18.81
CA THR A 97 13.43 5.03 -19.62
C THR A 97 12.71 6.34 -19.89
N LEU A 98 13.31 7.45 -19.46
CA LEU A 98 12.84 8.81 -19.72
C LEU A 98 13.71 9.50 -20.79
N PRO A 99 13.26 10.64 -21.37
CA PRO A 99 14.10 11.43 -22.26
C PRO A 99 15.47 11.73 -21.64
N ALA A 100 16.52 11.70 -22.46
CA ALA A 100 17.88 11.92 -22.00
C ALA A 100 18.00 13.27 -21.25
N GLY A 101 18.56 13.23 -20.04
CA GLY A 101 18.69 14.41 -19.19
C GLY A 101 17.39 14.83 -18.46
N SER A 102 16.35 13.99 -18.44
CA SER A 102 15.16 14.23 -17.62
C SER A 102 15.57 14.39 -16.14
N PRO A 103 15.09 15.44 -15.45
CA PRO A 103 15.41 15.68 -14.04
C PRO A 103 14.52 14.89 -13.08
N VAL A 104 13.60 14.05 -13.60
CA VAL A 104 12.62 13.31 -12.81
C VAL A 104 13.33 12.31 -11.89
N PRO A 105 13.11 12.37 -10.57
CA PRO A 105 13.64 11.39 -9.63
C PRO A 105 13.22 9.95 -9.96
N PRO A 106 14.03 8.93 -9.65
CA PRO A 106 13.68 7.53 -9.93
C PRO A 106 12.36 7.06 -9.29
N GLU A 107 12.01 7.53 -8.08
CA GLU A 107 10.73 7.19 -7.43
C GLU A 107 9.52 7.74 -8.21
N ASP A 108 9.65 8.96 -8.74
CA ASP A 108 8.63 9.60 -9.58
C ASP A 108 8.55 8.92 -10.95
N ALA A 109 9.69 8.53 -11.52
CA ALA A 109 9.72 7.75 -12.76
C ALA A 109 8.94 6.43 -12.59
N LEU A 110 9.15 5.74 -11.46
CA LEU A 110 8.41 4.53 -11.10
C LEU A 110 6.92 4.79 -10.85
N ALA A 111 6.54 5.89 -10.21
CA ALA A 111 5.14 6.19 -9.96
C ALA A 111 4.39 6.59 -11.24
N PHE A 112 4.99 7.46 -12.06
CA PHE A 112 4.25 8.21 -13.08
C PHE A 112 4.45 7.73 -14.53
N PHE A 113 5.49 6.94 -14.80
CA PHE A 113 5.88 6.55 -16.17
C PHE A 113 5.84 5.04 -16.42
N ARG A 114 5.22 4.27 -15.52
CA ARG A 114 4.83 2.87 -15.74
C ARG A 114 3.39 2.77 -16.22
N ASP A 115 3.14 1.85 -17.16
CA ASP A 115 1.79 1.45 -17.56
C ASP A 115 1.20 0.45 -16.55
N ASP A 116 -0.10 0.19 -16.63
CA ASP A 116 -0.82 -0.71 -15.70
C ASP A 116 -0.19 -2.11 -15.62
N ALA A 117 0.24 -2.67 -16.75
CA ALA A 117 0.92 -3.97 -16.81
C ALA A 117 2.26 -4.02 -16.07
N ASP A 118 2.85 -2.88 -15.71
CA ASP A 118 4.11 -2.76 -14.96
C ASP A 118 3.90 -2.49 -13.46
N PHE A 119 2.66 -2.20 -13.05
CA PHE A 119 2.29 -2.14 -11.64
C PHE A 119 2.15 -3.54 -11.04
N ARG A 120 2.48 -3.65 -9.76
CA ARG A 120 2.52 -4.91 -9.01
C ARG A 120 1.68 -4.85 -7.74
N ASN A 121 0.79 -3.87 -7.57
CA ASN A 121 -0.13 -3.80 -6.43
C ASN A 121 -1.07 -5.01 -6.40
N VAL A 122 -1.58 -5.37 -5.22
CA VAL A 122 -2.71 -6.31 -5.11
C VAL A 122 -3.99 -5.67 -5.64
N ARG A 123 -4.90 -6.47 -6.22
CA ARG A 123 -6.18 -5.95 -6.73
C ARG A 123 -7.11 -5.45 -5.62
N LEU A 124 -6.83 -5.77 -4.36
CA LEU A 124 -7.59 -5.25 -3.22
C LEU A 124 -7.57 -3.71 -3.17
N VAL A 125 -6.41 -3.09 -3.44
CA VAL A 125 -6.20 -1.66 -3.22
C VAL A 125 -6.61 -0.77 -4.39
N GLU A 126 -6.78 -1.33 -5.59
CA GLU A 126 -7.12 -0.55 -6.79
C GLU A 126 -8.62 -0.35 -6.99
N GLY A 127 -9.49 -1.02 -6.23
CA GLY A 127 -10.94 -0.91 -6.38
C GLY A 127 -11.45 0.52 -6.12
N GLU A 128 -12.47 0.94 -6.86
CA GLU A 128 -13.14 2.23 -6.63
C GLU A 128 -13.72 2.30 -5.20
N ASN A 129 -13.80 3.51 -4.63
CA ASN A 129 -14.22 3.69 -3.23
C ASN A 129 -15.69 3.33 -2.99
N GLY A 130 -16.60 3.82 -3.84
CA GLY A 130 -18.03 3.55 -3.71
C GLY A 130 -18.61 4.03 -2.37
N ASP A 131 -19.40 3.18 -1.72
CA ASP A 131 -19.95 3.46 -0.39
C ASP A 131 -18.84 3.44 0.68
N PHE A 132 -18.98 4.27 1.73
CA PHE A 132 -18.00 4.35 2.81
C PHE A 132 -17.76 3.00 3.51
N ALA A 133 -18.78 2.14 3.58
CA ALA A 133 -18.64 0.78 4.12
C ALA A 133 -17.66 -0.10 3.31
N VAL A 134 -17.57 0.10 1.98
CA VAL A 134 -16.59 -0.58 1.13
C VAL A 134 -15.18 -0.11 1.49
N THR A 135 -15.01 1.20 1.70
CA THR A 135 -13.72 1.79 2.11
C THR A 135 -13.28 1.28 3.48
N ALA A 136 -14.18 1.28 4.47
CA ALA A 136 -13.90 0.75 5.80
C ALA A 136 -13.52 -0.75 5.77
N ALA A 137 -14.26 -1.56 4.98
CA ALA A 137 -13.96 -2.97 4.81
C ALA A 137 -12.59 -3.20 4.14
N ARG A 138 -12.31 -2.48 3.04
CA ARG A 138 -11.03 -2.56 2.32
C ARG A 138 -9.86 -2.18 3.23
N LEU A 139 -10.01 -1.09 3.98
CA LEU A 139 -8.97 -0.59 4.88
C LEU A 139 -8.70 -1.58 6.01
N LEU A 140 -9.76 -2.20 6.56
CA LEU A 140 -9.62 -3.24 7.57
C LEU A 140 -8.81 -4.43 7.05
N LEU A 141 -9.17 -4.97 5.87
CA LEU A 141 -8.47 -6.11 5.26
C LEU A 141 -7.01 -5.75 4.97
N PHE A 142 -6.79 -4.62 4.30
CA PHE A 142 -5.45 -4.16 3.93
C PHE A 142 -4.57 -3.90 5.15
N ALA A 143 -5.03 -3.08 6.11
CA ALA A 143 -4.24 -2.68 7.25
C ALA A 143 -3.96 -3.85 8.21
N THR A 144 -4.90 -4.79 8.38
CA THR A 144 -4.65 -5.98 9.20
C THR A 144 -3.55 -6.86 8.60
N HIS A 145 -3.60 -7.11 7.29
CA HIS A 145 -2.54 -7.84 6.59
C HIS A 145 -1.22 -7.08 6.59
N ARG A 146 -1.25 -5.79 6.20
CA ARG A 146 -0.05 -4.96 6.08
C ARG A 146 0.65 -4.81 7.42
N LEU A 147 -0.09 -4.69 8.52
CA LEU A 147 0.51 -4.65 9.86
C LEU A 147 1.26 -5.94 10.18
N ALA A 148 0.65 -7.12 9.94
CA ALA A 148 1.30 -8.41 10.18
C ALA A 148 2.57 -8.58 9.33
N LEU A 149 2.55 -8.12 8.08
CA LEU A 149 3.71 -8.08 7.20
C LEU A 149 4.81 -7.17 7.77
N LEU A 150 4.48 -5.92 8.13
CA LEU A 150 5.44 -4.96 8.67
C LEU A 150 6.02 -5.42 10.01
N GLU A 151 5.24 -6.10 10.85
CA GLU A 151 5.74 -6.64 12.12
C GLU A 151 6.90 -7.63 11.92
N GLN A 152 6.85 -8.46 10.88
CA GLN A 152 7.93 -9.37 10.49
C GLN A 152 9.06 -8.67 9.73
N LEU A 153 8.73 -7.71 8.85
CA LEU A 153 9.75 -6.96 8.09
C LEU A 153 10.69 -6.11 8.95
N ARG A 154 10.35 -5.83 10.22
CA ARG A 154 11.29 -5.21 11.16
C ARG A 154 12.57 -6.03 11.37
N ASP A 155 12.49 -7.34 11.17
CA ASP A 155 13.63 -8.26 11.29
C ASP A 155 14.28 -8.54 9.92
N SER A 156 13.93 -7.78 8.87
CA SER A 156 14.52 -7.89 7.54
C SER A 156 16.03 -7.65 7.57
N ILE A 157 16.77 -8.44 6.78
CA ILE A 157 18.21 -8.20 6.59
C ILE A 157 18.49 -6.94 5.77
N ASP A 158 17.50 -6.40 5.04
CA ASP A 158 17.63 -5.13 4.35
C ASP A 158 17.32 -3.98 5.34
N PRO A 159 18.31 -3.11 5.64
CA PRO A 159 18.15 -2.09 6.67
C PRO A 159 17.08 -1.05 6.30
N VAL A 160 16.85 -0.82 5.01
CA VAL A 160 15.84 0.14 4.54
C VAL A 160 14.44 -0.42 4.78
N LEU A 161 14.17 -1.66 4.37
CA LEU A 161 12.89 -2.33 4.64
C LEU A 161 12.63 -2.45 6.15
N ALA A 162 13.63 -2.80 6.95
CA ALA A 162 13.51 -2.86 8.41
C ALA A 162 13.15 -1.50 9.02
N ALA A 163 13.78 -0.41 8.56
CA ALA A 163 13.49 0.95 9.01
C ALA A 163 12.08 1.42 8.60
N ILE A 164 11.69 1.18 7.33
CA ILE A 164 10.33 1.46 6.84
C ILE A 164 9.30 0.72 7.69
N ALA A 165 9.55 -0.57 7.98
CA ALA A 165 8.67 -1.38 8.80
C ALA A 165 8.58 -0.89 10.25
N ALA A 166 9.70 -0.52 10.87
CA ALA A 166 9.73 0.00 12.23
C ALA A 166 8.88 1.27 12.40
N LYS A 167 8.88 2.15 11.40
CA LYS A 167 8.00 3.33 11.35
C LYS A 167 6.56 2.94 11.04
N GLY A 168 6.36 2.19 9.96
CA GLY A 168 5.06 1.85 9.41
C GLY A 168 4.18 1.01 10.34
N VAL A 169 4.74 0.22 11.26
CA VAL A 169 3.96 -0.53 12.27
C VAL A 169 3.05 0.41 13.08
N LYS A 170 3.53 1.60 13.48
CA LYS A 170 2.72 2.54 14.26
C LYS A 170 1.60 3.16 13.42
N GLU A 171 1.92 3.55 12.19
CA GLU A 171 0.97 4.14 11.23
C GLU A 171 -0.14 3.13 10.89
N VAL A 172 0.24 1.92 10.46
CA VAL A 172 -0.72 0.90 10.00
C VAL A 172 -1.51 0.31 11.17
N ALA A 173 -0.98 0.28 12.39
CA ALA A 173 -1.77 -0.02 13.58
C ALA A 173 -2.91 0.98 13.78
N TYR A 174 -2.63 2.29 13.62
CA TYR A 174 -3.67 3.31 13.63
C TYR A 174 -4.69 3.11 12.49
N HIS A 175 -4.23 2.79 11.28
CA HIS A 175 -5.12 2.51 10.13
C HIS A 175 -6.09 1.35 10.41
N ARG A 176 -5.56 0.25 10.95
CA ARG A 176 -6.35 -0.95 11.32
C ARG A 176 -7.38 -0.62 12.40
N ASP A 177 -6.95 0.06 13.46
CA ASP A 177 -7.83 0.38 14.59
C ASP A 177 -8.94 1.35 14.18
N HIS A 178 -8.62 2.34 13.33
CA HIS A 178 -9.58 3.24 12.71
C HIS A 178 -10.61 2.48 11.86
N ALA A 179 -10.18 1.58 10.98
CA ALA A 179 -11.06 0.79 10.13
C ALA A 179 -11.92 -0.20 10.93
N ALA A 180 -11.35 -0.84 11.94
CA ALA A 180 -12.05 -1.76 12.83
C ALA A 180 -13.16 -1.03 13.59
N ARG A 181 -12.88 0.17 14.11
CA ARG A 181 -13.88 1.03 14.76
C ARG A 181 -15.04 1.30 13.82
N TRP A 182 -14.79 1.70 12.57
CA TRP A 182 -15.86 1.97 11.61
C TRP A 182 -16.65 0.74 11.20
N CYS A 183 -15.99 -0.40 11.01
CA CYS A 183 -16.68 -1.65 10.75
C CYS A 183 -17.67 -2.00 11.86
N VAL A 184 -17.26 -1.85 13.13
CA VAL A 184 -18.14 -2.09 14.29
C VAL A 184 -19.24 -1.04 14.38
N THR A 185 -18.92 0.25 14.21
CA THR A 185 -19.89 1.36 14.25
C THR A 185 -20.99 1.16 13.20
N LEU A 186 -20.63 0.84 11.96
CA LEU A 186 -21.60 0.60 10.89
C LEU A 186 -22.42 -0.67 11.14
N ALA A 187 -21.78 -1.75 11.58
CA ALA A 187 -22.45 -3.03 11.84
C ALA A 187 -23.43 -3.03 13.02
N ARG A 188 -23.16 -2.18 14.03
CA ARG A 188 -23.94 -2.05 15.27
C ARG A 188 -24.80 -0.79 15.33
N GLY A 189 -24.75 0.06 14.30
CA GLY A 189 -25.54 1.29 14.21
C GLY A 189 -27.01 1.01 13.91
N THR A 190 -27.44 1.30 12.68
CA THR A 190 -28.81 1.08 12.20
C THR A 190 -28.90 -0.18 11.35
N GLU A 191 -30.12 -0.63 11.04
CA GLU A 191 -30.32 -1.72 10.07
C GLU A 191 -29.73 -1.36 8.70
N GLU A 192 -29.85 -0.10 8.28
CA GLU A 192 -29.30 0.37 7.00
C GLU A 192 -27.77 0.38 7.02
N SER A 193 -27.12 0.90 8.07
CA SER A 193 -25.66 0.89 8.15
C SER A 193 -25.11 -0.54 8.25
N ARG A 194 -25.81 -1.44 8.95
CA ARG A 194 -25.47 -2.86 9.04
C ARG A 194 -25.57 -3.54 7.68
N ARG A 195 -26.64 -3.27 6.92
CA ARG A 195 -26.84 -3.76 5.56
C ARG A 195 -25.71 -3.31 4.64
N ARG A 196 -25.33 -2.02 4.70
CA ARG A 196 -24.21 -1.46 3.92
C ARG A 196 -22.87 -2.07 4.31
N MET A 197 -22.61 -2.28 5.60
CA MET A 197 -21.38 -2.92 6.06
C MET A 197 -21.24 -4.35 5.53
N ARG A 198 -22.33 -5.14 5.56
CA ARG A 198 -22.36 -6.48 4.97
C ARG A 198 -22.10 -6.43 3.46
N ALA A 199 -22.78 -5.55 2.74
CA ALA A 199 -22.57 -5.36 1.31
C ALA A 199 -21.13 -4.90 0.98
N GLY A 200 -20.55 -4.02 1.79
CA GLY A 200 -19.18 -3.56 1.65
C GLY A 200 -18.17 -4.70 1.82
N LEU A 201 -18.38 -5.57 2.82
CA LEU A 201 -17.59 -6.79 2.99
C LEU A 201 -17.75 -7.72 1.79
N ASP A 202 -18.97 -7.98 1.30
CA ASP A 202 -19.20 -8.86 0.14
C ASP A 202 -18.49 -8.37 -1.13
N VAL A 203 -18.29 -7.05 -1.28
CA VAL A 203 -17.53 -6.46 -2.40
C VAL A 203 -16.03 -6.73 -2.27
N VAL A 204 -15.44 -6.57 -1.08
CA VAL A 204 -13.98 -6.62 -0.90
C VAL A 204 -13.45 -8.00 -0.55
N TRP A 205 -14.25 -8.82 0.12
CA TRP A 205 -13.83 -10.14 0.63
C TRP A 205 -13.34 -11.12 -0.45
N PRO A 206 -13.89 -11.13 -1.68
CA PRO A 206 -13.35 -11.96 -2.74
C PRO A 206 -11.86 -11.71 -3.03
N LEU A 207 -11.36 -10.50 -2.76
CA LEU A 207 -9.95 -10.11 -3.00
C LEU A 207 -9.03 -10.45 -1.81
N HIS A 208 -9.59 -10.82 -0.65
CA HIS A 208 -8.85 -11.15 0.57
C HIS A 208 -7.77 -12.22 0.34
N HIS A 209 -8.11 -13.28 -0.40
CA HIS A 209 -7.20 -14.42 -0.63
C HIS A 209 -5.94 -14.02 -1.40
N GLU A 210 -5.99 -12.99 -2.26
CA GLU A 210 -4.82 -12.56 -3.02
C GLU A 210 -3.69 -12.06 -2.11
N LEU A 211 -4.03 -11.50 -0.94
CA LEU A 211 -3.04 -11.02 0.04
C LEU A 211 -2.11 -12.13 0.55
N PHE A 212 -2.54 -13.38 0.51
CA PHE A 212 -1.78 -14.53 1.06
C PHE A 212 -1.25 -15.46 -0.03
N ARG A 213 -1.44 -15.11 -1.30
CA ARG A 213 -0.94 -15.92 -2.42
C ARG A 213 0.52 -15.55 -2.67
N THR A 214 1.43 -16.42 -2.25
CA THR A 214 2.87 -16.24 -2.48
C THR A 214 3.19 -16.14 -3.97
N HIS A 215 3.73 -14.99 -4.37
CA HIS A 215 4.35 -14.80 -5.68
C HIS A 215 5.83 -15.24 -5.64
N PRO A 216 6.44 -15.72 -6.75
CA PRO A 216 7.85 -16.13 -6.76
C PRO A 216 8.85 -15.10 -6.21
N VAL A 217 8.62 -13.81 -6.44
CA VAL A 217 9.43 -12.72 -5.85
C VAL A 217 9.32 -12.71 -4.33
N GLU A 218 8.13 -12.88 -3.77
CA GLU A 218 7.90 -12.91 -2.32
C GLU A 218 8.54 -14.17 -1.69
N ALA A 219 8.48 -15.31 -2.39
CA ALA A 219 9.18 -16.54 -1.98
C ALA A 219 10.69 -16.33 -1.93
N THR A 220 11.30 -15.80 -3.01
CA THR A 220 12.73 -15.48 -3.04
C THR A 220 13.12 -14.47 -1.96
N ALA A 221 12.29 -13.45 -1.73
CA ALA A 221 12.53 -12.44 -0.72
C ALA A 221 12.54 -13.02 0.70
N ALA A 222 11.61 -13.93 0.99
CA ALA A 222 11.55 -14.66 2.25
C ALA A 222 12.75 -15.61 2.42
N GLU A 223 13.10 -16.36 1.38
CA GLU A 223 14.25 -17.28 1.39
C GLU A 223 15.58 -16.55 1.61
N GLN A 224 15.74 -15.35 1.03
CA GLN A 224 16.91 -14.50 1.22
C GLN A 224 16.85 -13.66 2.50
N GLY A 225 15.74 -13.68 3.25
CA GLY A 225 15.60 -13.02 4.55
C GLY A 225 15.35 -11.51 4.51
N PHE A 226 15.15 -10.91 3.34
CA PHE A 226 14.82 -9.48 3.24
C PHE A 226 13.31 -9.22 3.13
N GLY A 227 12.53 -10.24 2.79
CA GLY A 227 11.07 -10.17 2.69
C GLY A 227 10.36 -11.21 3.54
N VAL A 228 9.05 -11.29 3.35
CA VAL A 228 8.14 -12.16 4.09
C VAL A 228 7.30 -12.96 3.11
N ASP A 229 7.12 -14.26 3.37
CA ASP A 229 6.15 -15.09 2.65
C ASP A 229 4.74 -14.78 3.18
N PRO A 230 3.86 -14.17 2.36
CA PRO A 230 2.56 -13.75 2.84
C PRO A 230 1.64 -14.91 3.23
N ALA A 231 1.87 -16.13 2.71
CA ALA A 231 1.06 -17.29 3.09
C ALA A 231 1.15 -17.59 4.60
N GLY A 232 2.30 -17.32 5.22
CA GLY A 232 2.51 -17.50 6.66
C GLY A 232 1.71 -16.53 7.54
N LEU A 233 1.14 -15.47 6.97
CA LEU A 233 0.38 -14.45 7.71
C LEU A 233 -1.10 -14.79 7.88
N ALA A 234 -1.63 -15.70 7.05
CA ALA A 234 -3.07 -15.94 6.90
C ALA A 234 -3.77 -16.23 8.24
N THR A 235 -3.24 -17.18 9.02
CA THR A 235 -3.86 -17.57 10.29
C THR A 235 -3.92 -16.44 11.30
N GLY A 236 -2.84 -15.66 11.44
CA GLY A 236 -2.80 -14.54 12.38
C GLY A 236 -3.76 -13.41 11.98
N VAL A 237 -3.82 -13.11 10.68
CA VAL A 237 -4.74 -12.09 10.14
C VAL A 237 -6.19 -12.53 10.28
N ASP A 238 -6.51 -13.79 9.96
CA ASP A 238 -7.87 -14.33 10.08
C ASP A 238 -8.40 -14.22 11.52
N VAL A 239 -7.58 -14.53 12.53
CA VAL A 239 -7.97 -14.38 13.95
C VAL A 239 -8.34 -12.93 14.29
N LEU A 240 -7.57 -11.96 13.81
CA LEU A 240 -7.84 -10.53 14.08
C LEU A 240 -9.11 -10.06 13.36
N LEU A 241 -9.33 -10.50 12.11
CA LEU A 241 -10.54 -10.17 11.36
C LEU A 241 -11.78 -10.80 12.02
N GLU A 242 -11.69 -12.05 12.46
CA GLU A 242 -12.78 -12.73 13.17
C GLU A 242 -13.16 -12.02 14.47
N GLN A 243 -12.20 -11.46 15.20
CA GLN A 243 -12.48 -10.65 16.38
C GLN A 243 -13.30 -9.41 16.03
N VAL A 244 -12.91 -8.66 14.99
CA VAL A 244 -13.64 -7.45 14.55
C VAL A 244 -15.05 -7.81 14.07
N LEU A 245 -15.20 -8.86 13.27
CA LEU A 245 -16.50 -9.34 12.78
C LEU A 245 -17.40 -9.79 13.93
N SER A 246 -16.86 -10.54 14.90
CA SER A 246 -17.60 -10.99 16.09
C SER A 246 -18.09 -9.83 16.94
N VAL A 247 -17.23 -8.83 17.20
CA VAL A 247 -17.62 -7.60 17.93
C VAL A 247 -18.69 -6.84 17.15
N GLY A 248 -18.57 -6.75 15.82
CA GLY A 248 -19.59 -6.17 14.92
C GLY A 248 -20.90 -6.98 14.83
N GLY A 249 -20.91 -8.24 15.30
CA GLY A 249 -22.03 -9.16 15.12
C GLY A 249 -22.27 -9.46 13.64
N LEU A 250 -21.19 -9.53 12.86
CA LEU A 250 -21.16 -9.86 11.45
C LEU A 250 -20.66 -11.28 11.26
N ASP A 251 -21.22 -11.96 10.27
CA ASP A 251 -20.76 -13.27 9.85
C ASP A 251 -19.59 -13.10 8.85
N ARG A 252 -18.67 -14.05 8.83
CA ARG A 252 -17.62 -14.09 7.79
C ARG A 252 -18.29 -14.22 6.42
N PRO A 253 -17.97 -13.37 5.42
CA PRO A 253 -18.52 -13.53 4.09
C PRO A 253 -18.19 -14.90 3.49
N THR A 254 -19.19 -15.55 2.89
CA THR A 254 -19.05 -16.87 2.24
C THR A 254 -18.89 -16.75 0.73
N VAL A 255 -18.56 -15.56 0.23
CA VAL A 255 -18.37 -15.29 -1.19
C VAL A 255 -17.08 -15.97 -1.70
N PRO A 256 -17.10 -16.54 -2.92
CA PRO A 256 -15.92 -17.20 -3.46
C PRO A 256 -14.79 -16.19 -3.72
N PRO A 257 -13.52 -16.59 -3.54
CA PRO A 257 -12.39 -15.74 -3.90
C PRO A 257 -12.43 -15.33 -5.37
N THR A 258 -12.00 -14.10 -5.65
CA THR A 258 -11.74 -13.65 -7.02
C THR A 258 -10.56 -14.45 -7.57
N GLY A 259 -10.85 -15.31 -8.55
CA GLY A 259 -9.82 -16.04 -9.27
C GLY A 259 -8.85 -15.11 -10.03
N PRO A 260 -7.76 -15.67 -10.58
CA PRO A 260 -6.85 -14.90 -11.44
C PRO A 260 -7.58 -14.33 -12.67
N LEU A 261 -7.16 -13.14 -13.12
CA LEU A 261 -7.59 -12.58 -14.40
C LEU A 261 -6.73 -13.22 -15.50
N GLY A 262 -7.31 -14.15 -16.24
CA GLY A 262 -6.57 -14.99 -17.17
C GLY A 262 -5.62 -15.94 -16.43
N ARG A 263 -4.30 -15.73 -16.56
CA ARG A 263 -3.25 -16.58 -15.96
C ARG A 263 -2.52 -15.95 -14.76
N GLY A 264 -2.97 -14.80 -14.24
CA GLY A 264 -2.29 -14.10 -13.12
C GLY A 264 -3.19 -13.20 -12.28
N ALA A 265 -2.60 -12.52 -11.30
CA ALA A 265 -3.23 -11.55 -10.39
C ALA A 265 -2.47 -10.22 -10.39
N GLY A 266 -2.71 -9.33 -9.41
CA GLY A 266 -2.11 -8.00 -9.39
C GLY A 266 -0.58 -8.01 -9.33
N ARG A 267 0.01 -8.93 -8.56
CA ARG A 267 1.47 -9.17 -8.53
C ARG A 267 2.05 -9.57 -9.90
N ASP A 268 1.24 -10.12 -10.81
CA ASP A 268 1.64 -10.50 -12.17
C ASP A 268 1.39 -9.39 -13.21
N GLY A 269 1.02 -8.18 -12.78
CA GLY A 269 0.60 -7.08 -13.67
C GLY A 269 -0.77 -7.29 -14.30
N ARG A 270 -1.62 -8.13 -13.68
CA ARG A 270 -2.99 -8.42 -14.16
C ARG A 270 -4.01 -7.77 -13.27
N HIS A 271 -4.39 -6.57 -13.66
CA HIS A 271 -5.27 -5.68 -12.90
C HIS A 271 -6.67 -5.59 -13.50
N THR A 272 -7.58 -5.01 -12.73
CA THR A 272 -8.92 -4.62 -13.18
C THR A 272 -8.86 -3.31 -13.96
N GLU A 273 -9.94 -2.99 -14.69
CA GLU A 273 -10.09 -1.70 -15.39
C GLU A 273 -10.04 -0.48 -14.44
N ALA A 274 -10.21 -0.70 -13.13
CA ALA A 274 -10.16 0.37 -12.14
C ALA A 274 -8.75 0.98 -12.03
N LEU A 275 -7.69 0.17 -12.15
CA LEU A 275 -6.31 0.66 -12.08
C LEU A 275 -5.99 1.56 -13.27
N GLY A 276 -6.26 1.11 -14.50
CA GLY A 276 -5.96 1.89 -15.70
C GLY A 276 -6.64 3.27 -15.71
N ARG A 277 -7.90 3.35 -15.25
CA ARG A 277 -8.62 4.63 -15.11
C ARG A 277 -7.98 5.55 -14.06
N MET A 278 -7.55 4.99 -12.94
CA MET A 278 -6.88 5.75 -11.89
C MET A 278 -5.49 6.25 -12.34
N LEU A 279 -4.69 5.40 -12.99
CA LEU A 279 -3.37 5.78 -13.49
C LEU A 279 -3.46 6.89 -14.56
N ALA A 280 -4.49 6.85 -15.41
CA ALA A 280 -4.72 7.91 -16.38
C ALA A 280 -4.88 9.28 -15.72
N GLU A 281 -5.58 9.36 -14.58
CA GLU A 281 -5.72 10.60 -13.81
C GLU A 281 -4.42 10.96 -13.06
N MET A 282 -3.82 9.98 -12.38
CA MET A 282 -2.60 10.15 -11.59
C MET A 282 -1.41 10.65 -12.41
N GLN A 283 -1.27 10.17 -13.65
CA GLN A 283 -0.05 10.33 -14.45
C GLN A 283 -0.14 11.42 -15.52
N VAL A 284 -1.32 12.02 -15.73
CA VAL A 284 -1.59 12.90 -16.89
C VAL A 284 -0.61 14.07 -17.02
N VAL A 285 -0.32 14.76 -15.90
CA VAL A 285 0.55 15.95 -15.91
C VAL A 285 2.01 15.53 -16.14
N ALA A 286 2.48 14.49 -15.45
CA ALA A 286 3.85 14.01 -15.58
C ALA A 286 4.13 13.50 -17.00
N ARG A 287 3.20 12.74 -17.60
CA ARG A 287 3.33 12.25 -18.98
C ARG A 287 3.27 13.37 -20.02
N ALA A 288 2.51 14.44 -19.77
CA ALA A 288 2.49 15.61 -20.64
C ALA A 288 3.80 16.42 -20.58
N HIS A 289 4.52 16.36 -19.46
CA HIS A 289 5.74 17.14 -19.20
C HIS A 289 6.90 16.26 -18.68
N PRO A 290 7.44 15.34 -19.49
CA PRO A 290 8.44 14.34 -19.06
C PRO A 290 9.82 14.92 -18.69
N ALA A 291 10.02 16.23 -18.88
CA ALA A 291 11.21 16.97 -18.46
C ALA A 291 10.91 18.02 -17.38
N GLY A 292 9.69 18.00 -16.81
CA GLY A 292 9.29 18.91 -15.73
C GLY A 292 9.99 18.59 -14.41
N ARG A 293 10.15 19.61 -13.57
CA ARG A 293 10.64 19.50 -12.19
C ARG A 293 9.67 20.28 -11.29
N TRP A 294 9.28 19.68 -10.18
CA TRP A 294 8.27 20.17 -9.24
C TRP A 294 8.82 20.21 -7.84
#